data_AF-A0A1Y1IGX3-F1
#
_entry.id   AF-A0A1Y1IGX3-F1
#
_cell.length_a   1.000
_cell.length_b   1.000
_cell.length_c   1.000
_cell.angle_alpha   90.00
_cell.angle_beta   90.00
_cell.angle_gamma   90.00
#
_symmetry.space_group_name_H-M   'P 1'
#
loop_
_entity.id
_entity.type
_entity.pdbx_description
1 polymer ?
#
loop_
_entity_poly.entity_id
_entity_poly.type
_entity_poly.pdbx_seq_one_letter_code
_entity_poly.pdbx_strand_id
1 'polypeptide(L)'
;MVTTDYMEPASALVLGPTGGIPRGRTTVRMWKLSTMEITQTINVTKVTGRTHRGNYTGFMDVKFIPGDPSGRSFANGGGVIYLIDPVAGTAEPTYVFASPEVGPCVLAISADGTRLWGTLNTWGQVYMFDASRPEKLAVLDVLELGPFSGPHFMLLLEPKEDRIVVANYFIQMPPDMGVIAPPADYKVRVANLTENGTRMVLDEGFDVDFDNLPGVPPSNPHGLAYL
;
A
#
# COMPACT_ATOMS: atom_id res chain seq x y z
N MET A 1 -18.70 -2.88 2.56
CA MET A 1 -17.46 -2.13 2.23
C MET A 1 -16.53 -2.22 3.42
N VAL A 2 -15.22 -2.27 3.20
CA VAL A 2 -14.20 -2.24 4.26
C VAL A 2 -13.29 -1.05 4.01
N THR A 3 -12.92 -0.32 5.07
CA THR A 3 -11.96 0.79 4.98
C THR A 3 -10.91 0.67 6.08
N THR A 4 -9.74 1.21 5.81
CA THR A 4 -8.67 1.39 6.80
C THR A 4 -8.61 2.84 7.25
N ASP A 5 -8.15 3.04 8.47
CA ASP A 5 -7.77 4.36 8.94
C ASP A 5 -6.24 4.49 8.85
N TYR A 6 -5.76 5.42 8.02
CA TYR A 6 -4.32 5.69 7.90
C TYR A 6 -3.82 6.54 9.06
N MET A 7 -4.21 7.80 9.15
CA MET A 7 -3.69 8.69 10.19
C MET A 7 -4.71 9.74 10.62
N GLU A 8 -4.44 10.41 11.74
CA GLU A 8 -5.09 11.68 12.10
C GLU A 8 -4.52 12.82 11.26
N PRO A 9 -5.24 13.41 10.29
CA PRO A 9 -4.63 14.37 9.35
C PRO A 9 -4.04 15.61 10.03
N ALA A 10 -4.73 16.16 11.04
CA ALA A 10 -4.27 17.34 11.77
C ALA A 10 -2.93 17.12 12.47
N SER A 11 -2.58 15.87 12.79
CA SER A 11 -1.30 15.54 13.44
C SER A 11 -0.08 15.67 12.50
N ALA A 12 -0.31 15.73 11.19
CA ALA A 12 0.75 15.95 10.20
C ALA A 12 1.16 17.42 10.04
N LEU A 13 0.33 18.34 10.53
CA LEU A 13 0.53 19.79 10.33
C LEU A 13 1.52 20.33 11.35
N VAL A 14 2.45 21.17 10.90
CA VAL A 14 3.45 21.81 11.79
C VAL A 14 2.77 22.66 12.85
N LEU A 15 1.72 23.40 12.48
CA LEU A 15 0.88 24.18 13.39
C LEU A 15 -0.28 23.38 14.00
N GLY A 16 -0.28 22.06 13.79
CA GLY A 16 -1.30 21.15 14.30
C GLY A 16 -1.19 20.88 15.80
N PRO A 17 -2.19 20.20 16.38
CA PRO A 17 -2.27 19.92 17.82
C PRO A 17 -1.12 19.04 18.36
N THR A 18 -0.36 18.41 17.47
CA THR A 18 0.78 17.55 17.83
C THR A 18 2.13 18.17 17.48
N GLY A 19 2.16 19.39 16.93
CA GLY A 19 3.39 20.04 16.46
C GLY A 19 4.08 19.27 15.34
N GLY A 20 3.31 18.68 14.42
CA GLY A 20 3.84 17.87 13.32
C GLY A 20 4.33 16.49 13.73
N ILE A 21 3.84 15.91 14.84
CA ILE A 21 4.09 14.49 15.17
C ILE A 21 2.91 13.66 14.62
N PRO A 22 3.09 12.89 13.53
CA PRO A 22 2.03 12.11 12.90
C PRO A 22 1.49 11.01 13.83
N ARG A 23 0.17 10.88 13.90
CA ARG A 23 -0.52 9.83 14.64
C ARG A 23 -1.17 8.84 13.68
N GLY A 24 -0.50 7.70 13.48
CA GLY A 24 -1.06 6.58 12.75
C GLY A 24 -2.30 6.01 13.46
N ARG A 25 -3.26 5.55 12.66
CA ARG A 25 -4.46 4.84 13.11
C ARG A 25 -4.28 3.34 12.88
N THR A 26 -4.97 2.54 13.68
CA THR A 26 -4.76 1.08 13.78
C THR A 26 -6.05 0.31 13.53
N THR A 27 -7.00 0.93 12.86
CA THR A 27 -8.38 0.47 12.77
C THR A 27 -8.79 0.13 11.35
N VAL A 28 -9.52 -0.98 11.24
CA VAL A 28 -10.22 -1.41 10.03
C VAL A 28 -11.72 -1.36 10.34
N ARG A 29 -12.51 -0.79 9.43
CA ARG A 29 -13.94 -0.55 9.62
C ARG A 29 -14.74 -1.28 8.57
N MET A 30 -15.78 -1.96 9.02
CA MET A 30 -16.76 -2.62 8.16
C MET A 30 -17.99 -1.73 8.08
N TRP A 31 -18.48 -1.55 6.86
CA TRP A 31 -19.58 -0.66 6.54
C TRP A 31 -20.70 -1.41 5.85
N LYS A 32 -21.93 -1.14 6.31
CA LYS A 32 -23.15 -1.42 5.57
C LYS A 32 -23.36 -0.29 4.57
N LEU A 33 -23.01 -0.55 3.31
CA LEU A 33 -22.98 0.50 2.28
C LEU A 33 -24.35 1.13 2.02
N SER A 34 -25.44 0.35 2.10
CA SER A 34 -26.80 0.85 1.86
C SER A 34 -27.24 1.91 2.87
N THR A 35 -26.69 1.90 4.09
CA THR A 35 -27.03 2.86 5.16
C THR A 35 -25.87 3.77 5.52
N MET A 36 -24.68 3.58 4.94
CA MET A 36 -23.45 4.29 5.27
C MET A 36 -23.08 4.19 6.76
N GLU A 37 -23.42 3.07 7.40
CA GLU A 37 -23.16 2.83 8.82
C GLU A 37 -21.96 1.91 9.03
N ILE A 38 -21.12 2.24 10.02
CA ILE A 38 -20.07 1.36 10.51
C ILE A 38 -20.74 0.27 11.34
N THR A 39 -20.71 -0.96 10.86
CA THR A 39 -21.26 -2.12 11.58
C THR A 39 -20.27 -2.70 12.57
N GLN A 40 -18.98 -2.51 12.33
CA GLN A 40 -17.92 -3.02 13.19
C GLN A 40 -16.62 -2.25 12.98
N THR A 41 -15.80 -2.18 14.02
CA THR A 41 -14.44 -1.64 13.98
C THR A 41 -13.49 -2.64 14.63
N ILE A 42 -12.51 -3.12 13.88
CA ILE A 42 -11.41 -3.93 14.40
C ILE A 42 -10.26 -2.98 14.73
N ASN A 43 -9.82 -2.96 15.98
CA ASN A 43 -8.59 -2.29 16.37
C ASN A 43 -7.45 -3.33 16.37
N VAL A 44 -6.61 -3.28 15.34
CA VAL A 44 -5.60 -4.32 15.08
C VAL A 44 -4.59 -4.41 16.24
N THR A 45 -4.17 -3.27 16.81
CA THR A 45 -3.29 -3.28 17.98
C THR A 45 -3.92 -3.95 19.20
N LYS A 46 -5.22 -3.74 19.43
CA LYS A 46 -5.91 -4.40 20.55
C LYS A 46 -6.02 -5.91 20.36
N VAL A 47 -6.34 -6.36 19.15
CA VAL A 47 -6.57 -7.80 18.89
C VAL A 47 -5.27 -8.59 18.71
N THR A 48 -4.19 -7.95 18.24
CA THR A 48 -2.89 -8.61 18.02
C THR A 48 -1.84 -8.33 19.10
N GLY A 49 -2.06 -7.32 19.94
CA GLY A 49 -1.05 -6.78 20.84
C GLY A 49 0.12 -6.05 20.15
N ARG A 50 0.12 -5.96 18.80
CA ARG A 50 1.20 -5.31 18.04
C ARG A 50 0.98 -3.82 17.95
N THR A 51 1.94 -3.06 18.48
CA THR A 51 2.01 -1.62 18.27
C THR A 51 2.75 -1.33 16.96
N HIS A 52 2.24 -0.36 16.21
CA HIS A 52 2.93 0.13 15.04
C HIS A 52 4.23 0.82 15.49
N ARG A 53 5.35 0.51 14.85
CA ARG A 53 6.66 1.08 15.16
C ARG A 53 7.11 1.98 14.00
N GLY A 54 7.41 3.24 14.28
CA GLY A 54 7.87 4.20 13.28
C GLY A 54 6.86 5.32 12.99
N ASN A 55 7.37 6.43 12.45
CA ASN A 55 6.57 7.54 11.96
C ASN A 55 5.88 7.09 10.65
N TYR A 56 4.61 7.49 10.41
CA TYR A 56 3.84 7.17 9.17
C TYR A 56 3.26 5.75 9.04
N THR A 57 2.99 5.09 10.15
CA THR A 57 2.74 3.63 10.16
C THR A 57 1.26 3.23 10.17
N GLY A 58 0.36 4.14 9.80
CA GLY A 58 -1.07 3.87 9.71
C GLY A 58 -1.45 2.73 8.78
N PHE A 59 -2.71 2.29 8.83
CA PHE A 59 -3.21 1.37 7.81
C PHE A 59 -3.52 2.11 6.51
N MET A 60 -2.74 1.87 5.46
CA MET A 60 -2.88 2.63 4.20
C MET A 60 -3.93 2.04 3.26
N ASP A 61 -4.00 0.72 3.11
CA ASP A 61 -4.84 0.10 2.10
C ASP A 61 -5.48 -1.20 2.61
N VAL A 62 -6.54 -1.60 1.93
CA VAL A 62 -7.24 -2.87 2.13
C VAL A 62 -7.70 -3.44 0.79
N LYS A 63 -7.44 -4.72 0.57
CA LYS A 63 -7.84 -5.46 -0.64
C LYS A 63 -8.62 -6.71 -0.25
N PHE A 64 -9.85 -6.82 -0.73
CA PHE A 64 -10.62 -8.07 -0.63
C PHE A 64 -9.91 -9.17 -1.41
N ILE A 65 -9.98 -10.39 -0.89
CA ILE A 65 -9.50 -11.57 -1.59
C ILE A 65 -10.62 -12.02 -2.54
N PRO A 66 -10.41 -12.00 -3.87
CA PRO A 66 -11.41 -12.46 -4.83
C PRO A 66 -11.86 -13.89 -4.54
N GLY A 67 -13.17 -14.13 -4.61
CA GLY A 67 -13.75 -15.44 -4.39
C GLY A 67 -13.72 -15.95 -2.94
N ASP A 68 -13.19 -15.19 -1.98
CA ASP A 68 -13.15 -15.61 -0.58
C ASP A 68 -14.56 -15.64 0.02
N PRO A 69 -15.07 -16.81 0.47
CA PRO A 69 -16.46 -16.94 0.91
C PRO A 69 -16.73 -16.25 2.25
N SER A 70 -15.70 -15.98 3.04
CA SER A 70 -15.79 -15.25 4.31
C SER A 70 -15.61 -13.73 4.11
N GLY A 71 -15.38 -13.27 2.88
CA GLY A 71 -15.14 -11.87 2.57
C GLY A 71 -13.86 -11.32 3.20
N ARG A 72 -12.86 -12.18 3.43
CA ARG A 72 -11.59 -11.78 4.03
C ARG A 72 -10.83 -10.81 3.12
N SER A 73 -9.97 -10.02 3.74
CA SER A 73 -9.19 -8.99 3.04
C SER A 73 -7.78 -8.89 3.62
N PHE A 74 -6.81 -8.51 2.79
CA PHE A 74 -5.50 -8.07 3.26
C PHE A 74 -5.54 -6.59 3.61
N ALA A 75 -4.95 -6.21 4.73
CA ALA A 75 -4.71 -4.81 5.08
C ALA A 75 -3.27 -4.64 5.58
N ASN A 76 -2.65 -3.52 5.27
CA ASN A 76 -1.27 -3.24 5.65
C ASN A 76 -1.13 -2.05 6.57
N GLY A 77 -0.23 -2.16 7.55
CA GLY A 77 0.15 -1.08 8.46
C GLY A 77 1.31 -1.51 9.36
N GLY A 78 2.08 -0.54 9.88
CA GLY A 78 3.13 -0.82 10.87
C GLY A 78 4.19 -1.85 10.49
N GLY A 79 4.53 -2.01 9.19
CA GLY A 79 5.49 -3.01 8.73
C GLY A 79 4.94 -4.43 8.67
N VAL A 80 3.62 -4.60 8.61
CA VAL A 80 2.95 -5.90 8.62
C VAL A 80 1.81 -5.92 7.59
N ILE A 81 1.64 -7.07 6.93
CA ILE A 81 0.42 -7.41 6.20
C ILE A 81 -0.43 -8.29 7.11
N TYR A 82 -1.70 -7.93 7.26
CA TYR A 82 -2.67 -8.62 8.08
C TYR A 82 -3.76 -9.23 7.20
N LEU A 83 -4.19 -10.44 7.53
CA LEU A 83 -5.47 -11.01 7.10
C LEU A 83 -6.55 -10.51 8.06
N ILE A 84 -7.55 -9.84 7.49
CA ILE A 84 -8.71 -9.33 8.22
C ILE A 84 -9.88 -10.28 7.94
N ASP A 85 -10.48 -10.78 9.01
CA ASP A 85 -11.75 -11.51 8.95
C ASP A 85 -12.87 -10.60 9.49
N PRO A 86 -13.72 -10.05 8.61
CA PRO A 86 -14.79 -9.16 9.04
C PRO A 86 -15.90 -9.88 9.80
N VAL A 87 -16.09 -11.19 9.61
CA VAL A 87 -17.14 -11.97 10.27
C VAL A 87 -16.70 -12.34 11.68
N ALA A 88 -15.46 -12.84 11.83
CA ALA A 88 -14.89 -13.18 13.13
C ALA A 88 -14.44 -11.94 13.91
N GLY A 89 -14.23 -10.81 13.25
CA GLY A 89 -13.71 -9.60 13.87
C GLY A 89 -12.24 -9.68 14.24
N THR A 90 -11.47 -10.47 13.50
CA THR A 90 -10.06 -10.73 13.79
C THR A 90 -9.14 -10.04 12.79
N ALA A 91 -7.91 -9.85 13.22
CA ALA A 91 -6.81 -9.46 12.36
C ALA A 91 -5.61 -10.34 12.72
N GLU A 92 -5.04 -11.03 11.74
CA GLU A 92 -3.93 -11.95 11.94
C GLU A 92 -2.75 -11.54 11.05
N PRO A 93 -1.52 -11.47 11.58
CA PRO A 93 -0.37 -11.11 10.76
C PRO A 93 0.01 -12.26 9.82
N THR A 94 0.10 -11.99 8.53
CA THR A 94 0.45 -12.98 7.50
C THR A 94 1.88 -12.81 7.00
N TYR A 95 2.40 -11.58 7.05
CA TYR A 95 3.77 -11.25 6.72
C TYR A 95 4.26 -10.07 7.55
N VAL A 96 5.51 -10.13 8.02
CA VAL A 96 6.17 -9.07 8.79
C VAL A 96 7.44 -8.66 8.04
N PHE A 97 7.52 -7.41 7.64
CA PHE A 97 8.71 -6.87 7.00
C PHE A 97 9.83 -6.74 8.02
N ALA A 98 11.08 -6.90 7.57
CA ALA A 98 12.26 -6.89 8.44
C ALA A 98 12.44 -5.55 9.19
N SER A 99 12.02 -4.44 8.59
CA SER A 99 12.01 -3.13 9.25
C SER A 99 10.59 -2.53 9.26
N PRO A 100 10.15 -1.98 10.40
CA PRO A 100 8.80 -1.44 10.53
C PRO A 100 8.65 -0.03 9.94
N GLU A 101 9.76 0.66 9.65
CA GLU A 101 9.80 1.94 8.93
C GLU A 101 9.47 1.80 7.43
N VAL A 102 9.23 0.56 7.00
CA VAL A 102 9.09 0.12 5.61
C VAL A 102 7.67 -0.39 5.35
N GLY A 103 6.71 0.02 6.19
CA GLY A 103 5.31 -0.37 6.03
C GLY A 103 4.89 -0.19 4.57
N PRO A 104 4.34 -1.25 3.92
CA PRO A 104 3.98 -1.12 2.53
C PRO A 104 2.91 -0.03 2.39
N CYS A 105 2.83 0.63 1.24
CA CYS A 105 1.90 1.73 1.06
C CYS A 105 0.58 1.26 0.45
N VAL A 106 0.61 0.82 -0.80
CA VAL A 106 -0.57 0.37 -1.54
C VAL A 106 -0.42 -1.10 -1.85
N LEU A 107 -1.51 -1.83 -1.76
CA LEU A 107 -1.59 -3.23 -2.13
C LEU A 107 -2.21 -3.37 -3.52
N ALA A 108 -1.90 -4.47 -4.18
CA ALA A 108 -2.69 -4.93 -5.33
C ALA A 108 -2.85 -6.44 -5.25
N ILE A 109 -3.95 -6.97 -5.78
CA ILE A 109 -4.28 -8.39 -5.74
C ILE A 109 -4.73 -8.81 -7.13
N SER A 110 -4.30 -10.02 -7.52
CA SER A 110 -4.71 -10.64 -8.78
C SER A 110 -6.19 -10.99 -8.76
N ALA A 111 -6.81 -11.06 -9.92
CA ALA A 111 -8.22 -11.36 -10.10
C ALA A 111 -8.62 -12.74 -9.54
N ASP A 112 -7.68 -13.69 -9.50
CA ASP A 112 -7.88 -15.03 -8.89
C ASP A 112 -7.53 -15.09 -7.38
N GLY A 113 -7.00 -14.01 -6.82
CA GLY A 113 -6.63 -13.89 -5.41
C GLY A 113 -5.36 -14.64 -5.00
N THR A 114 -4.62 -15.25 -5.92
CA THR A 114 -3.46 -16.10 -5.61
C THR A 114 -2.14 -15.35 -5.58
N ARG A 115 -2.13 -14.09 -5.99
CA ARG A 115 -0.98 -13.17 -5.92
C ARG A 115 -1.35 -11.85 -5.29
N LEU A 116 -0.45 -11.35 -4.45
CA LEU A 116 -0.54 -10.05 -3.80
C LEU A 116 0.76 -9.26 -4.07
N TRP A 117 0.64 -7.95 -4.24
CA TRP A 117 1.77 -7.03 -4.34
C TRP A 117 1.69 -5.95 -3.27
N GLY A 118 2.84 -5.44 -2.85
CA GLY A 118 2.93 -4.29 -1.95
C GLY A 118 4.11 -3.38 -2.28
N THR A 119 3.86 -2.07 -2.38
CA THR A 119 4.92 -1.06 -2.53
C THR A 119 5.59 -0.73 -1.21
N LEU A 120 6.92 -0.61 -1.19
CA LEU A 120 7.69 -0.17 -0.04
C LEU A 120 8.36 1.16 -0.40
N ASN A 121 7.65 2.26 -0.12
CA ASN A 121 8.00 3.60 -0.58
C ASN A 121 9.42 4.03 -0.17
N THR A 122 9.77 3.91 1.11
CA THR A 122 11.05 4.38 1.63
C THR A 122 12.25 3.58 1.11
N TRP A 123 12.05 2.32 0.74
CA TRP A 123 13.12 1.42 0.27
C TRP A 123 13.19 1.31 -1.25
N GLY A 124 12.20 1.86 -1.97
CA GLY A 124 12.21 1.79 -3.41
C GLY A 124 11.99 0.38 -3.93
N GLN A 125 11.08 -0.36 -3.32
CA GLN A 125 10.83 -1.76 -3.64
C GLN A 125 9.36 -2.04 -3.93
N VAL A 126 9.12 -3.06 -4.74
CA VAL A 126 7.80 -3.70 -4.88
C VAL A 126 7.94 -5.17 -4.55
N TYR A 127 7.17 -5.64 -3.58
CA TYR A 127 7.14 -7.05 -3.21
C TYR A 127 6.03 -7.76 -3.95
N MET A 128 6.30 -9.00 -4.34
CA MET A 128 5.33 -9.94 -4.86
C MET A 128 5.23 -11.15 -3.93
N PHE A 129 4.00 -11.54 -3.61
CA PHE A 129 3.70 -12.65 -2.71
C PHE A 129 2.84 -13.71 -3.40
N ASP A 130 3.08 -14.96 -3.04
CA ASP A 130 2.10 -16.04 -3.16
C ASP A 130 1.06 -15.87 -2.05
N ALA A 131 -0.20 -15.69 -2.46
CA ALA A 131 -1.35 -15.49 -1.60
C ALA A 131 -2.34 -16.67 -1.65
N SER A 132 -1.97 -17.80 -2.26
CA SER A 132 -2.84 -18.98 -2.34
C SER A 132 -3.24 -19.55 -0.96
N ARG A 133 -2.46 -19.22 0.07
CA ARG A 133 -2.74 -19.45 1.49
C ARG A 133 -2.75 -18.11 2.22
N PRO A 134 -3.91 -17.45 2.33
CA PRO A 134 -3.99 -16.10 2.87
C PRO A 134 -3.43 -15.94 4.28
N GLU A 135 -3.50 -16.98 5.10
CA GLU A 135 -2.95 -17.03 6.46
C GLU A 135 -1.41 -16.97 6.50
N LYS A 136 -0.73 -17.25 5.38
CA LYS A 136 0.73 -17.33 5.32
C LYS A 136 1.26 -16.96 3.94
N LEU A 137 1.49 -15.67 3.73
CA LEU A 137 2.11 -15.17 2.51
C LEU A 137 3.55 -15.66 2.39
N ALA A 138 3.96 -16.00 1.16
CA ALA A 138 5.35 -16.30 0.83
C ALA A 138 5.85 -15.28 -0.20
N VAL A 139 7.05 -14.72 0.01
CA VAL A 139 7.66 -13.83 -0.98
C VAL A 139 8.06 -14.66 -2.20
N LEU A 140 7.61 -14.23 -3.38
CA LEU A 140 8.02 -14.78 -4.66
C LEU A 140 9.18 -13.99 -5.25
N ASP A 141 9.05 -12.66 -5.26
CA ASP A 141 10.05 -11.77 -5.85
C ASP A 141 10.00 -10.37 -5.23
N VAL A 142 11.10 -9.63 -5.38
CA VAL A 142 11.23 -8.23 -4.97
C VAL A 142 11.83 -7.44 -6.13
N LEU A 143 11.06 -6.48 -6.64
CA LEU A 143 11.52 -5.55 -7.65
C LEU A 143 12.23 -4.37 -6.99
N GLU A 144 13.52 -4.24 -7.27
CA GLU A 144 14.33 -3.10 -6.83
C GLU A 144 14.20 -1.94 -7.82
N LEU A 145 13.65 -0.82 -7.36
CA LEU A 145 13.53 0.42 -8.12
C LEU A 145 14.63 1.44 -7.77
N GLY A 146 15.42 1.14 -6.75
CA GLY A 146 16.47 2.00 -6.22
C GLY A 146 16.00 2.84 -5.03
N PRO A 147 16.89 3.13 -4.06
CA PRO A 147 16.54 3.89 -2.87
C PRO A 147 15.97 5.25 -3.25
N PHE A 148 15.02 5.75 -2.45
CA PHE A 148 14.39 7.05 -2.65
C PHE A 148 13.54 7.19 -3.91
N SER A 149 13.35 6.12 -4.68
CA SER A 149 12.43 6.14 -5.81
C SER A 149 10.99 6.43 -5.37
N GLY A 150 10.57 5.94 -4.21
CA GLY A 150 9.28 6.28 -3.64
C GLY A 150 8.06 5.58 -4.28
N PRO A 151 8.11 4.28 -4.63
CA PRO A 151 6.94 3.58 -5.16
C PRO A 151 5.79 3.68 -4.18
N HIS A 152 4.64 4.15 -4.64
CA HIS A 152 3.49 4.35 -3.80
C HIS A 152 2.29 3.62 -4.38
N PHE A 153 1.78 4.08 -5.52
CA PHE A 153 0.58 3.53 -6.15
C PHE A 153 0.96 2.44 -7.14
N MET A 154 0.11 1.41 -7.25
CA MET A 154 0.24 0.34 -8.23
C MET A 154 -1.07 0.06 -8.93
N LEU A 155 -0.95 -0.35 -10.20
CA LEU A 155 -2.05 -0.85 -11.01
C LEU A 155 -1.60 -2.12 -11.71
N LEU A 156 -2.34 -3.22 -11.55
CA LEU A 156 -2.23 -4.38 -12.43
C LEU A 156 -2.99 -4.11 -13.73
N LEU A 157 -2.36 -4.43 -14.86
CA LEU A 157 -3.00 -4.27 -16.16
C LEU A 157 -3.87 -5.49 -16.48
N GLU A 158 -5.16 -5.33 -16.27
CA GLU A 158 -6.18 -6.30 -16.69
C GLU A 158 -6.38 -6.32 -18.21
N PRO A 159 -6.93 -7.42 -18.78
CA PRO A 159 -7.37 -8.64 -18.11
C PRO A 159 -6.25 -9.69 -17.96
N LYS A 160 -5.07 -9.45 -18.53
CA LYS A 160 -3.98 -10.43 -18.53
C LYS A 160 -3.20 -10.47 -17.21
N GLU A 161 -3.21 -9.36 -16.48
CA GLU A 161 -2.43 -9.18 -15.24
C GLU A 161 -0.95 -9.50 -15.43
N ASP A 162 -0.42 -9.34 -16.66
CA ASP A 162 0.95 -9.67 -17.03
C ASP A 162 1.93 -8.50 -16.83
N ARG A 163 1.41 -7.36 -16.36
CA ARG A 163 2.16 -6.13 -16.13
C ARG A 163 1.65 -5.37 -14.92
N ILE A 164 2.58 -4.68 -14.26
CA ILE A 164 2.31 -3.79 -13.13
C ILE A 164 2.85 -2.41 -13.49
N VAL A 165 2.00 -1.41 -13.33
CA VAL A 165 2.40 0.00 -13.43
C VAL A 165 2.57 0.55 -12.03
N VAL A 166 3.70 1.21 -11.77
CA VAL A 166 4.06 1.76 -10.46
C VAL A 166 4.25 3.27 -10.60
N ALA A 167 3.54 4.05 -9.78
CA ALA A 167 3.77 5.48 -9.66
C ALA A 167 4.61 5.78 -8.42
N ASN A 168 5.67 6.54 -8.64
CA ASN A 168 6.68 6.83 -7.65
C ASN A 168 6.51 8.22 -7.05
N TYR A 169 5.47 8.36 -6.25
CA TYR A 169 5.26 9.56 -5.46
C TYR A 169 4.23 9.28 -4.37
N PHE A 170 4.54 9.71 -3.16
CA PHE A 170 3.57 9.91 -2.09
C PHE A 170 3.46 11.41 -1.78
N ILE A 171 2.50 11.81 -0.95
CA ILE A 171 2.29 13.21 -0.61
C ILE A 171 3.57 13.87 -0.07
N GLN A 172 3.88 15.05 -0.60
CA GLN A 172 4.92 15.92 -0.08
C GLN A 172 4.29 17.24 0.37
N MET A 173 4.32 17.47 1.68
CA MET A 173 3.82 18.69 2.29
C MET A 173 4.94 19.74 2.28
N PRO A 174 4.62 21.01 1.96
CA PRO A 174 5.54 22.11 2.16
C PRO A 174 6.06 22.13 3.63
N PRO A 175 7.35 22.42 3.87
CA PRO A 175 7.93 22.37 5.23
C PRO A 175 7.26 23.30 6.25
N ASP A 176 6.63 24.39 5.79
CA ASP A 176 5.87 25.32 6.61
C ASP A 176 4.42 24.86 6.87
N MET A 177 3.95 23.85 6.14
CA MET A 177 2.61 23.29 6.26
C MET A 177 2.59 22.00 7.09
N GLY A 178 3.48 21.05 6.79
CA GLY A 178 3.44 19.72 7.41
C GLY A 178 4.73 18.93 7.27
N VAL A 179 4.73 17.75 7.89
CA VAL A 179 5.95 16.93 8.04
C VAL A 179 6.02 15.73 7.09
N ILE A 180 4.94 15.43 6.36
CA ILE A 180 4.89 14.29 5.45
C ILE A 180 5.61 14.67 4.17
N ALA A 181 6.84 14.22 4.00
CA ALA A 181 7.62 14.47 2.78
C ALA A 181 8.62 13.33 2.52
N PRO A 182 8.17 12.09 2.27
CA PRO A 182 9.08 11.06 1.86
C PRO A 182 9.68 11.38 0.49
N PRO A 183 10.91 10.93 0.23
CA PRO A 183 11.56 11.15 -1.05
C PRO A 183 10.87 10.35 -2.17
N ALA A 184 10.95 10.89 -3.38
CA ALA A 184 10.39 10.29 -4.58
C ALA A 184 11.22 10.72 -5.81
N ASP A 185 11.19 9.92 -6.86
CA ASP A 185 11.80 10.24 -8.16
C ASP A 185 10.78 10.66 -9.23
N TYR A 186 9.49 10.73 -8.87
CA TYR A 186 8.37 11.20 -9.70
C TYR A 186 8.24 10.47 -11.04
N LYS A 187 8.69 9.22 -11.10
CA LYS A 187 8.57 8.38 -12.30
C LYS A 187 7.33 7.50 -12.29
N VAL A 188 6.87 7.13 -13.47
CA VAL A 188 5.97 5.99 -13.66
C VAL A 188 6.74 4.91 -14.41
N ARG A 189 6.76 3.71 -13.81
CA ARG A 189 7.49 2.55 -14.31
C ARG A 189 6.53 1.42 -14.61
N VAL A 190 6.93 0.56 -15.55
CA VAL A 190 6.22 -0.69 -15.85
C VAL A 190 7.14 -1.85 -15.52
N ALA A 191 6.60 -2.88 -14.87
CA ALA A 191 7.25 -4.17 -14.71
C ALA A 191 6.41 -5.25 -15.41
N ASN A 192 7.08 -6.09 -16.19
CA ASN A 192 6.49 -7.27 -16.78
C ASN A 192 6.55 -8.43 -15.78
N LEU A 193 5.48 -9.22 -15.72
CA LEU A 193 5.45 -10.49 -15.02
C LEU A 193 5.95 -11.60 -15.95
N THR A 194 6.96 -12.32 -15.49
CA THR A 194 7.66 -13.37 -16.23
C THR A 194 7.65 -14.67 -15.42
N GLU A 195 8.18 -15.75 -16.00
CA GLU A 195 8.29 -17.05 -15.32
C GLU A 195 6.92 -17.54 -14.79
N ASN A 196 5.87 -17.46 -15.61
CA ASN A 196 4.48 -17.77 -15.21
C ASN A 196 3.96 -16.91 -14.05
N GLY A 197 4.38 -15.64 -14.01
CA GLY A 197 3.91 -14.70 -12.99
C GLY A 197 4.50 -15.01 -11.62
N THR A 198 5.78 -15.35 -11.55
CA THR A 198 6.52 -15.46 -10.29
C THR A 198 7.71 -14.52 -10.21
N ARG A 199 7.99 -13.77 -11.29
CA ARG A 199 9.11 -12.83 -11.37
C ARG A 199 8.71 -11.52 -12.03
N MET A 200 9.14 -10.41 -11.45
CA MET A 200 8.97 -9.06 -11.98
C MET A 200 10.26 -8.61 -12.67
N VAL A 201 10.13 -8.03 -13.86
CA VAL A 201 11.25 -7.46 -14.62
C VAL A 201 10.84 -6.08 -15.13
N LEU A 202 11.63 -5.04 -14.80
CA LEU A 202 11.38 -3.69 -15.32
C LEU A 202 11.36 -3.68 -16.84
N ASP A 203 10.36 -3.00 -17.41
CA ASP A 203 10.30 -2.68 -18.83
C ASP A 203 11.16 -1.43 -19.09
N GLU A 204 12.41 -1.63 -19.48
CA GLU A 204 13.34 -0.52 -19.78
C GLU A 204 12.87 0.35 -20.97
N GLY A 205 11.91 -0.13 -21.76
CA GLY A 205 11.28 0.65 -22.82
C GLY A 205 10.24 1.66 -22.32
N PHE A 206 9.86 1.60 -21.04
CA PHE A 206 8.87 2.49 -20.43
C PHE A 206 9.49 3.23 -19.23
N ASP A 207 9.82 4.51 -19.42
CA ASP A 207 10.26 5.41 -18.35
C ASP A 207 9.63 6.79 -18.56
N VAL A 208 8.55 7.07 -17.82
CA VAL A 208 7.91 8.38 -17.83
C VAL A 208 8.37 9.15 -16.60
N ASP A 209 9.09 10.25 -16.82
CA ASP A 209 9.66 11.11 -15.79
C ASP A 209 8.88 12.42 -15.71
N PHE A 210 8.06 12.59 -14.67
CA PHE A 210 7.19 13.75 -14.51
C PHE A 210 7.92 15.03 -14.10
N ASP A 211 9.21 14.96 -13.74
CA ASP A 211 10.04 16.15 -13.56
C ASP A 211 10.53 16.71 -14.90
N ASN A 212 10.62 15.86 -15.93
CA ASN A 212 11.30 16.18 -17.19
C ASN A 212 10.42 16.02 -18.44
N LEU A 213 9.09 16.03 -18.30
CA LEU A 213 8.16 15.92 -19.41
C LEU A 213 8.25 17.14 -20.37
N PRO A 214 8.42 16.93 -21.69
CA PRO A 214 8.51 18.03 -22.65
C PRO A 214 7.26 18.91 -22.65
N GLY A 215 7.44 20.21 -22.36
CA GLY A 215 6.36 21.20 -22.37
C GLY A 215 5.40 21.10 -21.17
N VAL A 216 5.72 20.30 -20.16
CA VAL A 216 4.91 20.13 -18.94
C VAL A 216 5.75 20.55 -17.74
N PRO A 217 5.23 21.39 -16.82
CA PRO A 217 5.90 21.66 -15.56
C PRO A 217 6.08 20.39 -14.71
N PRO A 218 7.09 20.34 -13.81
CA PRO A 218 7.24 19.25 -12.85
C PRO A 218 5.93 18.94 -12.14
N SER A 219 5.60 17.66 -12.05
CA SER A 219 4.31 17.19 -11.53
C SER A 219 4.43 15.85 -10.81
N ASN A 220 3.42 15.54 -10.01
CA ASN A 220 3.48 14.43 -9.06
C ASN A 220 2.56 13.29 -9.49
N PRO A 221 3.08 12.16 -10.01
CA PRO A 221 2.24 11.05 -10.46
C PRO A 221 1.70 10.26 -9.26
N HIS A 222 0.39 10.23 -9.05
CA HIS A 222 -0.21 9.51 -7.92
C HIS A 222 -1.17 8.41 -8.38
N GLY A 223 -2.46 8.75 -8.54
CA GLY A 223 -3.46 7.80 -9.02
C GLY A 223 -3.28 7.50 -10.50
N LEU A 224 -3.35 6.22 -10.86
CA LEU A 224 -3.32 5.75 -12.24
C LEU A 224 -4.65 5.10 -12.59
N ALA A 225 -5.10 5.33 -13.82
CA ALA A 225 -6.22 4.63 -14.42
C ALA A 225 -5.85 4.26 -15.85
N TYR A 226 -6.31 3.10 -16.29
CA TYR A 226 -6.25 2.65 -17.68
C TYR A 226 -7.69 2.51 -18.18
N LEU A 227 -7.94 2.98 -19.41
CA LEU A 227 -9.26 3.01 -20.06
C LEU A 227 -9.33 1.98 -21.18
#